data_AF-A0A177UCY7-F1
#
_entry.id   AF-A0A177UCY7-F1
#
_cell.length_a   1.000
_cell.length_b   1.000
_cell.length_c   1.000
_cell.angle_alpha   90.00
_cell.angle_beta   90.00
_cell.angle_gamma   90.00
#
_symmetry.space_group_name_H-M   'P 1'
#
loop_
_entity.id
_entity.type
_entity.pdbx_description
1 polymer ?
#
loop_
_entity_poly.entity_id
_entity_poly.type
_entity_poly.pdbx_seq_one_letter_code
_entity_poly.pdbx_strand_id
1 'polypeptide(L)'
;MRNFFAAMAIVDPKQMKNKRKYHLLTHLEGGIALFGPAKGFATERYESFNTVARNASMCSNRAAPSRDIALRLYGQELVRQLILDERSNDAASLVRFAYGFQEGTLLKLYGVEVKKKKLVPGAYQKLQVQRVKVFSQFADAAEILLGAEGFAGSSEVEYHSLRFTISNDSERIYPGSFVRAAVRIPSDADDDGPLQWTCVVRVVHLFGDPVSLPQQHPDRAKGPLALVQPMFSVSLDAHGVRKLSYGQENFLIPITAILNKINIVHDCATHECPITNTRLRRQERETVSATTYEVSHNIDDDPQTAILNDTLCRSGWEMHHMYQVLPATRSLEDVIRSL
;
A
#
# COMPACT_ATOMS: atom_id res chain seq x y z
N MET A 1 -25.09 4.10 -4.20
CA MET A 1 -25.15 3.12 -5.30
C MET A 1 -25.50 3.69 -6.69
N ARG A 2 -26.37 4.71 -6.80
CA ARG A 2 -26.75 5.30 -8.12
C ARG A 2 -25.57 5.72 -8.99
N ASN A 3 -24.54 6.33 -8.39
CA ASN A 3 -23.37 6.83 -9.13
C ASN A 3 -22.57 5.71 -9.81
N PHE A 4 -22.50 4.53 -9.20
CA PHE A 4 -21.79 3.39 -9.77
C PHE A 4 -22.47 2.84 -11.03
N PHE A 5 -23.80 2.67 -11.00
CA PHE A 5 -24.53 2.18 -12.17
C PHE A 5 -24.59 3.21 -13.30
N ALA A 6 -24.65 4.50 -12.96
CA ALA A 6 -24.54 5.57 -13.95
C ALA A 6 -23.16 5.55 -14.65
N ALA A 7 -22.06 5.42 -13.90
CA ALA A 7 -20.72 5.30 -14.47
C ALA A 7 -20.58 4.03 -15.32
N MET A 8 -21.07 2.88 -14.85
CA MET A 8 -21.02 1.62 -15.59
C MET A 8 -21.87 1.64 -16.87
N ALA A 9 -22.98 2.40 -16.89
CA ALA A 9 -23.79 2.58 -18.09
C ALA A 9 -23.06 3.37 -19.18
N ILE A 10 -22.15 4.26 -18.80
CA ILE A 10 -21.33 5.06 -19.70
C ILE A 10 -20.13 4.22 -20.21
N VAL A 11 -19.46 3.49 -19.32
CA VAL A 11 -18.21 2.78 -19.66
C VAL A 11 -18.46 1.43 -20.36
N ASP A 12 -19.32 0.57 -19.82
CA ASP A 12 -19.61 -0.74 -20.41
C ASP A 12 -21.04 -1.22 -20.06
N PRO A 13 -22.06 -0.73 -20.77
CA PRO A 13 -23.46 -1.06 -20.49
C PRO A 13 -23.80 -2.53 -20.80
N LYS A 14 -23.01 -3.22 -21.64
CA LYS A 14 -23.23 -4.64 -21.94
C LYS A 14 -22.92 -5.49 -20.72
N GLN A 15 -21.89 -5.13 -19.98
CA GLN A 15 -21.48 -5.85 -18.77
C GLN A 15 -22.53 -5.78 -17.64
N MET A 16 -23.32 -4.71 -17.56
CA MET A 16 -24.40 -4.60 -16.56
C MET A 16 -25.43 -5.72 -16.69
N LYS A 17 -25.75 -6.15 -17.91
CA LYS A 17 -26.69 -7.25 -18.17
C LYS A 17 -26.03 -8.63 -18.00
N ASN A 18 -24.76 -8.74 -18.36
CA ASN A 18 -24.07 -10.04 -18.45
C ASN A 18 -23.44 -10.50 -17.13
N LYS A 19 -23.06 -9.58 -16.25
CA LYS A 19 -22.41 -9.92 -14.97
C LYS A 19 -23.42 -9.85 -13.83
N ARG A 20 -23.83 -11.03 -13.36
CA ARG A 20 -24.71 -11.18 -12.17
C ARG A 20 -24.23 -10.42 -10.94
N LYS A 21 -22.91 -10.19 -10.80
CA LYS A 21 -22.33 -9.43 -9.68
C LYS A 21 -22.85 -8.00 -9.58
N TYR A 22 -23.17 -7.33 -10.70
CA TYR A 22 -23.72 -5.97 -10.65
C TYR A 22 -25.15 -5.95 -10.10
N HIS A 23 -25.96 -6.95 -10.45
CA HIS A 23 -27.28 -7.11 -9.83
C HIS A 23 -27.16 -7.44 -8.34
N LEU A 24 -26.17 -8.23 -7.92
CA LEU A 24 -25.97 -8.51 -6.49
C LEU A 24 -25.63 -7.24 -5.69
N LEU A 25 -24.92 -6.28 -6.30
CA LEU A 25 -24.61 -5.01 -5.64
C LEU A 25 -25.87 -4.22 -5.31
N THR A 26 -26.93 -4.25 -6.14
CA THR A 26 -28.20 -3.54 -5.82
C THR A 26 -28.84 -4.01 -4.52
N HIS A 27 -28.54 -5.25 -4.10
CA HIS A 27 -29.04 -5.84 -2.86
C HIS A 27 -28.07 -5.68 -1.69
N LEU A 28 -26.90 -5.05 -1.89
CA LEU A 28 -25.85 -4.96 -0.87
C LEU A 28 -26.33 -4.23 0.38
N GLU A 29 -27.08 -3.15 0.22
CA GLU A 29 -27.61 -2.37 1.35
C GLU A 29 -28.57 -3.20 2.21
N GLY A 30 -29.53 -3.89 1.57
CA GLY A 30 -30.42 -4.83 2.26
C GLY A 30 -29.67 -6.00 2.89
N GLY A 31 -28.64 -6.51 2.21
CA GLY A 31 -27.75 -7.55 2.73
C GLY A 31 -26.98 -7.10 3.97
N ILE A 32 -26.49 -5.85 4.00
CA ILE A 32 -25.80 -5.29 5.17
C ILE A 32 -26.76 -5.11 6.34
N ALA A 33 -27.99 -4.64 6.08
CA ALA A 33 -29.01 -4.46 7.10
C ALA A 33 -29.44 -5.80 7.74
N LEU A 34 -29.53 -6.87 6.95
CA LEU A 34 -29.98 -8.19 7.42
C LEU A 34 -28.86 -9.04 8.03
N PHE A 35 -27.66 -9.01 7.45
CA PHE A 35 -26.57 -9.95 7.78
C PHE A 35 -25.34 -9.28 8.41
N GLY A 36 -25.41 -7.96 8.66
CA GLY A 36 -24.30 -7.17 9.16
C GLY A 36 -23.29 -6.80 8.07
N PRO A 37 -22.13 -6.24 8.43
CA PRO A 37 -21.17 -5.68 7.48
C PRO A 37 -20.80 -6.68 6.37
N ALA A 38 -20.62 -6.21 5.14
CA ALA A 38 -20.35 -7.07 3.97
C ALA A 38 -19.14 -8.01 4.14
N LYS A 39 -18.16 -7.61 4.94
CA LYS A 39 -17.01 -8.42 5.33
C LYS A 39 -17.39 -9.69 6.13
N GLY A 40 -18.55 -9.68 6.79
CA GLY A 40 -19.10 -10.79 7.56
C GLY A 40 -19.42 -12.02 6.71
N PHE A 41 -19.92 -11.80 5.48
CA PHE A 41 -20.29 -12.86 4.53
C PHE A 41 -19.39 -12.90 3.28
N ALA A 42 -18.28 -12.16 3.28
CA ALA A 42 -17.29 -12.24 2.21
C ALA A 42 -16.70 -13.65 2.12
N THR A 43 -16.69 -14.22 0.90
CA THR A 43 -16.13 -15.56 0.64
C THR A 43 -14.61 -15.62 0.81
N GLU A 44 -13.94 -14.47 0.88
CA GLU A 44 -12.48 -14.36 1.03
C GLU A 44 -11.94 -15.18 2.23
N ARG A 45 -12.67 -15.21 3.35
CA ARG A 45 -12.29 -16.07 4.49
C ARG A 45 -12.33 -17.55 4.12
N TYR A 46 -13.34 -18.00 3.39
CA TYR A 46 -13.45 -19.38 2.92
C TYR A 46 -12.42 -19.69 1.82
N GLU A 47 -12.11 -18.73 0.96
CA GLU A 47 -11.10 -18.87 -0.09
C GLU A 47 -9.67 -18.96 0.48
N SER A 48 -9.38 -18.24 1.56
CA SER A 48 -8.09 -18.37 2.25
C SER A 48 -7.89 -19.78 2.84
N PHE A 49 -8.97 -20.45 3.25
CA PHE A 49 -8.94 -21.83 3.75
C PHE A 49 -8.54 -22.85 2.67
N ASN A 50 -8.84 -22.60 1.39
CA ASN A 50 -8.39 -23.46 0.29
C ASN A 50 -6.87 -23.61 0.24
N THR A 51 -6.13 -22.58 0.66
CA THR A 51 -4.67 -22.64 0.73
C THR A 51 -4.20 -23.62 1.82
N VAL A 52 -4.90 -23.65 2.97
CA VAL A 52 -4.60 -24.58 4.08
C VAL A 52 -4.86 -26.02 3.65
N ALA A 53 -6.01 -26.27 3.02
CA ALA A 53 -6.37 -27.60 2.50
C ALA A 53 -5.39 -28.08 1.41
N ARG A 54 -4.97 -27.18 0.51
CA ARG A 54 -3.95 -27.51 -0.51
C ARG A 54 -2.61 -27.84 0.10
N ASN A 55 -2.13 -27.07 1.08
CA ASN A 55 -0.86 -27.36 1.77
C ASN A 55 -0.93 -28.70 2.51
N ALA A 56 -2.06 -28.97 3.18
CA ALA A 56 -2.31 -30.25 3.85
C ALA A 56 -2.19 -31.44 2.88
N SER A 57 -2.76 -31.29 1.68
CA SER A 57 -2.66 -32.31 0.63
C SER A 57 -1.26 -32.41 0.01
N MET A 58 -0.64 -31.27 -0.35
CA MET A 58 0.67 -31.25 -1.02
C MET A 58 1.80 -31.81 -0.15
N CYS A 59 1.76 -31.56 1.15
CA CYS A 59 2.75 -32.00 2.14
C CYS A 59 2.43 -33.36 2.77
N SER A 60 1.44 -34.09 2.24
CA SER A 60 1.16 -35.48 2.64
C SER A 60 1.88 -36.46 1.72
N ASN A 61 1.93 -37.74 2.12
CA ASN A 61 2.35 -38.82 1.22
C ASN A 61 1.30 -39.13 0.12
N ARG A 62 0.17 -38.40 0.12
CA ARG A 62 -0.94 -38.45 -0.84
C ARG A 62 -1.62 -39.80 -0.99
N ALA A 63 -1.36 -40.74 -0.07
CA ALA A 63 -2.00 -42.06 -0.08
C ALA A 63 -3.48 -41.97 0.32
N ALA A 64 -3.84 -41.02 1.20
CA ALA A 64 -5.22 -40.76 1.59
C ALA A 64 -5.45 -39.26 1.88
N PRO A 65 -5.51 -38.39 0.85
CA PRO A 65 -5.51 -36.93 1.03
C PRO A 65 -6.65 -36.41 1.91
N SER A 66 -7.83 -37.02 1.85
CA SER A 66 -8.97 -36.66 2.71
C SER A 66 -8.71 -36.95 4.19
N ARG A 67 -8.11 -38.10 4.49
CA ARG A 67 -7.71 -38.49 5.86
C ARG A 67 -6.62 -37.55 6.38
N ASP A 68 -5.66 -37.21 5.54
CA ASP A 68 -4.54 -36.34 5.91
C ASP A 68 -5.00 -34.90 6.18
N ILE A 69 -5.91 -34.38 5.34
CA ILE A 69 -6.56 -33.09 5.59
C ILE A 69 -7.38 -33.16 6.89
N ALA A 70 -8.20 -34.19 7.08
CA ALA A 70 -9.03 -34.33 8.27
C ALA A 70 -8.20 -34.44 9.57
N LEU A 71 -7.13 -35.24 9.58
CA LEU A 71 -6.22 -35.34 10.72
C LEU A 71 -5.51 -34.01 11.00
N ARG A 72 -5.16 -33.26 9.95
CA ARG A 72 -4.54 -31.94 10.09
C ARG A 72 -5.52 -30.92 10.65
N LEU A 73 -6.77 -30.89 10.18
CA LEU A 73 -7.85 -30.05 10.73
C LEU A 73 -8.23 -30.44 12.16
N TYR A 74 -8.17 -31.73 12.48
CA TYR A 74 -8.40 -32.23 13.83
C TYR A 74 -7.30 -31.81 14.79
N GLY A 75 -6.02 -31.97 14.44
CA GLY A 75 -4.89 -31.49 15.25
C GLY A 75 -4.91 -29.97 15.44
N GLN A 76 -5.34 -29.27 14.41
CA GLN A 76 -5.63 -27.84 14.39
C GLN A 76 -6.69 -27.44 15.42
N GLU A 77 -7.85 -28.11 15.43
CA GLU A 77 -8.92 -27.86 16.40
C GLU A 77 -8.51 -28.24 17.82
N LEU A 78 -7.75 -29.32 18.01
CA LEU A 78 -7.19 -29.71 19.31
C LEU A 78 -6.28 -28.62 19.88
N VAL A 79 -5.38 -28.06 19.07
CA VAL A 79 -4.51 -26.95 19.49
C VAL A 79 -5.36 -25.73 19.88
N ARG A 80 -6.42 -25.42 19.12
CA ARG A 80 -7.36 -24.33 19.46
C ARG A 80 -8.03 -24.55 20.81
N GLN A 81 -8.54 -25.76 21.04
CA GLN A 81 -9.21 -26.12 22.29
C GLN A 81 -8.25 -26.05 23.47
N LEU A 82 -7.02 -26.55 23.31
CA LEU A 82 -5.96 -26.48 24.32
C LEU A 82 -5.51 -25.05 24.64
N ILE A 83 -5.48 -24.16 23.65
CA ILE A 83 -5.18 -22.73 23.86
C ILE A 83 -6.32 -22.02 24.62
N LEU A 84 -7.56 -22.43 24.39
CA LEU A 84 -8.75 -21.85 25.03
C LEU A 84 -9.07 -22.48 26.39
N ASP A 85 -8.52 -23.65 26.68
CA ASP A 85 -8.67 -24.31 27.96
C ASP A 85 -7.65 -23.74 28.97
N GLU A 86 -8.13 -22.83 29.82
CA GLU A 86 -7.34 -22.14 30.85
C GLU A 86 -6.74 -23.09 31.92
N ARG A 87 -7.01 -24.39 31.86
CA ARG A 87 -6.53 -25.41 32.81
C ARG A 87 -5.23 -26.11 32.41
N SER A 88 -4.72 -25.86 31.21
CA SER A 88 -3.52 -26.51 30.67
C SER A 88 -2.24 -25.70 30.99
N ASN A 89 -1.52 -26.09 32.04
CA ASN A 89 -0.25 -25.45 32.44
C ASN A 89 0.99 -25.88 31.64
N ASP A 90 0.89 -26.81 30.69
CA ASP A 90 2.04 -27.30 29.93
C ASP A 90 2.07 -26.81 28.47
N ALA A 91 2.25 -25.49 28.32
CA ALA A 91 2.48 -24.85 27.02
C ALA A 91 3.72 -25.41 26.30
N ALA A 92 4.70 -26.01 27.02
CA ALA A 92 5.94 -26.49 26.43
C ALA A 92 5.72 -27.75 25.57
N SER A 93 4.85 -28.66 26.00
CA SER A 93 4.49 -29.85 25.22
C SER A 93 3.69 -29.50 23.96
N LEU A 94 2.82 -28.49 24.04
CA LEU A 94 2.05 -27.95 22.90
C LEU A 94 2.95 -27.28 21.85
N VAL A 95 3.93 -26.50 22.31
CA VAL A 95 4.93 -25.87 21.46
C VAL A 95 5.80 -26.93 20.79
N ARG A 96 6.25 -27.98 21.48
CA ARG A 96 7.02 -29.08 20.87
C ARG A 96 6.23 -29.85 19.82
N PHE A 97 4.95 -30.13 20.06
CA PHE A 97 4.07 -30.74 19.09
C PHE A 97 3.89 -29.85 17.84
N ALA A 98 3.65 -28.55 18.02
CA ALA A 98 3.48 -27.62 16.90
C ALA A 98 4.78 -27.35 16.11
N TYR A 99 5.94 -27.34 16.78
CA TYR A 99 7.25 -27.18 16.14
C TYR A 99 7.65 -28.41 15.29
N GLY A 100 7.20 -29.62 15.67
CA GLY A 100 7.37 -30.83 14.87
C GLY A 100 6.70 -30.78 13.50
N PHE A 101 5.74 -29.87 13.30
CA PHE A 101 4.96 -29.73 12.05
C PHE A 101 5.49 -28.65 11.07
N GLN A 102 6.64 -28.01 11.36
CA GLN A 102 7.34 -27.07 10.45
C GLN A 102 6.47 -26.08 9.65
N GLU A 103 5.38 -25.54 10.20
CA GLU A 103 4.61 -24.49 9.52
C GLU A 103 4.24 -23.32 10.44
N GLY A 104 5.00 -22.23 10.33
CA GLY A 104 4.68 -20.95 10.98
C GLY A 104 3.39 -20.27 10.48
N THR A 105 2.74 -20.84 9.46
CA THR A 105 1.40 -20.43 8.98
C THR A 105 0.30 -20.94 9.90
N LEU A 106 0.50 -22.13 10.46
CA LEU A 106 -0.48 -22.86 11.27
C LEU A 106 -0.62 -22.20 12.66
N LEU A 107 0.50 -21.86 13.30
CA LEU A 107 0.53 -21.13 14.57
C LEU A 107 -0.15 -19.74 14.48
N LYS A 108 -0.03 -19.05 13.33
CA LYS A 108 -0.72 -17.77 13.08
C LYS A 108 -2.24 -17.89 12.99
N LEU A 109 -2.75 -19.01 12.46
CA LEU A 109 -4.19 -19.28 12.39
C LEU A 109 -4.81 -19.51 13.78
N TYR A 110 -4.02 -19.93 14.77
CA TYR A 110 -4.45 -20.12 16.17
C TYR A 110 -4.22 -18.91 17.08
N GLY A 111 -3.85 -17.76 16.51
CA GLY A 111 -3.53 -16.58 17.33
C GLY A 111 -2.23 -16.71 18.12
N VAL A 112 -1.45 -17.78 17.93
CA VAL A 112 -0.12 -17.92 18.52
C VAL A 112 0.84 -17.11 17.67
N GLU A 113 1.23 -15.94 18.16
CA GLU A 113 2.27 -15.13 17.55
C GLU A 113 3.60 -15.88 17.61
N VAL A 114 3.94 -16.62 16.55
CA VAL A 114 5.34 -16.95 16.27
C VAL A 114 6.01 -15.61 16.08
N LYS A 115 6.88 -15.22 17.03
CA LYS A 115 7.69 -14.01 16.97
C LYS A 115 8.65 -14.12 15.77
N LYS A 116 8.14 -13.94 14.55
CA LYS A 116 8.91 -13.29 13.49
C LYS A 116 9.35 -11.98 14.11
N LYS A 117 10.67 -11.71 14.12
CA LYS A 117 11.27 -10.46 14.59
C LYS A 117 10.31 -9.33 14.20
N LYS A 118 9.57 -8.79 15.18
CA LYS A 118 8.46 -7.86 14.90
C LYS A 118 9.16 -6.67 14.29
N LEU A 119 8.95 -6.46 12.99
CA LEU A 119 9.55 -5.34 12.30
C LEU A 119 8.83 -4.12 12.86
N VAL A 120 9.52 -3.40 13.73
CA VAL A 120 9.06 -2.16 14.35
C VAL A 120 8.97 -1.10 13.24
N PRO A 121 8.04 -0.14 13.33
CA PRO A 121 8.07 1.02 12.43
C PRO A 121 9.47 1.61 12.26
N GLY A 122 9.86 1.87 11.01
CA GLY A 122 11.22 2.29 10.66
C GLY A 122 12.22 1.13 10.45
N ALA A 123 11.85 -0.12 10.71
CA ALA A 123 12.68 -1.27 10.36
C ALA A 123 12.72 -1.47 8.84
N TYR A 124 13.91 -1.70 8.30
CA TYR A 124 14.14 -1.83 6.85
C TYR A 124 14.92 -3.11 6.52
N GLN A 125 14.79 -3.60 5.27
CA GLN A 125 15.60 -4.70 4.76
C GLN A 125 16.57 -4.18 3.69
N LYS A 126 17.87 -4.31 3.96
CA LYS A 126 18.93 -3.95 3.01
C LYS A 126 18.86 -4.86 1.78
N LEU A 127 18.99 -4.28 0.58
CA LEU A 127 19.41 -5.05 -0.59
C LEU A 127 20.87 -5.49 -0.35
N GLN A 128 21.29 -6.64 -0.90
CA GLN A 128 22.69 -7.03 -0.90
C GLN A 128 23.49 -6.03 -1.76
N VAL A 129 23.92 -4.95 -1.08
CA VAL A 129 24.93 -3.93 -1.33
C VAL A 129 25.00 -3.37 -2.77
N GLN A 130 24.10 -2.41 -3.06
CA GLN A 130 24.45 -1.28 -3.93
C GLN A 130 24.50 -0.02 -3.05
N ARG A 131 25.69 0.60 -2.97
CA ARG A 131 25.87 1.87 -2.26
C ARG A 131 25.60 3.01 -3.22
N VAL A 132 24.95 4.05 -2.74
CA VAL A 132 24.56 5.21 -3.55
C VAL A 132 25.08 6.46 -2.88
N LYS A 133 25.79 7.31 -3.65
CA LYS A 133 26.24 8.63 -3.19
C LYS A 133 25.07 9.60 -3.29
N VAL A 134 24.36 9.82 -2.18
CA VAL A 134 23.08 10.57 -2.20
C VAL A 134 23.31 12.05 -2.48
N PHE A 135 24.22 12.69 -1.74
CA PHE A 135 24.43 14.14 -1.82
C PHE A 135 25.06 14.63 -3.13
N SER A 136 25.71 13.74 -3.91
CA SER A 136 26.22 14.10 -5.23
C SER A 136 25.23 13.78 -6.36
N GLN A 137 24.43 12.73 -6.21
CA GLN A 137 23.48 12.30 -7.26
C GLN A 137 22.14 13.04 -7.16
N PHE A 138 21.77 13.53 -5.97
CA PHE A 138 20.52 14.22 -5.70
C PHE A 138 20.79 15.53 -4.95
N ALA A 139 21.69 16.35 -5.50
CA ALA A 139 22.17 17.60 -4.89
C ALA A 139 21.01 18.55 -4.55
N ASP A 140 20.14 18.84 -5.52
CA ASP A 140 19.01 19.75 -5.37
C ASP A 140 18.06 19.28 -4.25
N ALA A 141 17.70 18.00 -4.26
CA ALA A 141 16.85 17.39 -3.24
C ALA A 141 17.47 17.42 -1.82
N ALA A 142 18.81 17.40 -1.74
CA ALA A 142 19.54 17.43 -0.49
C ALA A 142 19.74 18.84 0.07
N GLU A 143 19.95 19.83 -0.80
CA GLU A 143 20.00 21.23 -0.40
C GLU A 143 18.70 21.63 0.29
N ILE A 144 17.56 21.17 -0.21
CA ILE A 144 16.25 21.46 0.39
C ILE A 144 16.11 20.82 1.80
N LEU A 145 16.69 19.64 2.03
CA LEU A 145 16.63 18.97 3.33
C LEU A 145 17.56 19.63 4.37
N LEU A 146 18.74 20.12 3.93
CA LEU A 146 19.85 20.56 4.80
C LEU A 146 20.03 22.08 4.86
N GLY A 147 19.45 22.83 3.94
CA GLY A 147 19.68 24.27 3.74
C GLY A 147 21.03 24.59 3.07
N ALA A 148 21.13 25.78 2.47
CA ALA A 148 22.30 26.23 1.72
C ALA A 148 23.61 26.20 2.54
N GLU A 149 23.56 26.49 3.85
CA GLU A 149 24.73 26.48 4.74
C GLU A 149 25.14 25.06 5.17
N GLY A 150 24.22 24.10 5.21
CA GLY A 150 24.49 22.70 5.54
C GLY A 150 25.00 21.87 4.36
N PHE A 151 24.68 22.32 3.14
CA PHE A 151 25.08 21.71 1.88
C PHE A 151 26.54 22.01 1.51
N ALA A 152 27.04 23.22 1.83
CA ALA A 152 28.36 23.72 1.44
C ALA A 152 29.57 22.94 2.01
N GLY A 153 29.37 21.89 2.82
CA GLY A 153 30.44 21.07 3.39
C GLY A 153 30.19 19.55 3.39
N SER A 154 29.10 19.05 2.81
CA SER A 154 28.77 17.63 2.88
C SER A 154 29.57 16.81 1.87
N SER A 155 30.65 16.21 2.38
CA SER A 155 31.48 15.20 1.74
C SER A 155 30.62 14.07 1.15
N GLU A 156 31.10 13.39 0.12
CA GLU A 156 30.40 12.26 -0.52
C GLU A 156 29.92 11.23 0.53
N VAL A 157 28.64 11.28 0.92
CA VAL A 157 28.07 10.28 1.84
C VAL A 157 27.43 9.17 1.04
N GLU A 158 27.93 7.97 1.30
CA GLU A 158 27.33 6.74 0.82
C GLU A 158 26.20 6.29 1.73
N TYR A 159 25.06 5.95 1.12
CA TYR A 159 23.95 5.29 1.78
C TYR A 159 23.75 3.90 1.19
N HIS A 160 23.22 2.98 2.01
CA HIS A 160 22.76 1.69 1.50
C HIS A 160 21.44 1.83 0.74
N SER A 161 21.28 1.18 -0.41
CA SER A 161 19.95 1.05 -1.03
C SER A 161 19.08 0.05 -0.26
N LEU A 162 17.83 0.42 0.00
CA LEU A 162 16.85 -0.42 0.69
C LEU A 162 15.85 -1.04 -0.28
N ARG A 163 15.51 -2.31 -0.04
CA ARG A 163 14.43 -2.96 -0.80
C ARG A 163 13.06 -2.40 -0.45
N PHE A 164 12.85 -2.27 0.86
CA PHE A 164 11.63 -1.73 1.43
C PHE A 164 11.90 -1.23 2.85
N THR A 165 11.03 -0.33 3.29
CA THR A 165 10.89 0.07 4.69
C THR A 165 9.51 -0.33 5.21
N ILE A 166 9.30 -0.27 6.52
CA ILE A 166 8.02 -0.54 7.15
C ILE A 166 7.48 0.72 7.77
N SER A 167 6.25 1.06 7.36
CA SER A 167 5.51 2.21 7.86
C SER A 167 5.11 2.04 9.33
N ASN A 168 4.64 3.13 9.94
CA ASN A 168 4.05 3.11 11.29
C ASN A 168 2.87 2.12 11.37
N ASP A 169 2.14 1.96 10.27
CA ASP A 169 1.01 1.03 10.17
C ASP A 169 1.42 -0.42 9.81
N SER A 170 2.71 -0.76 9.95
CA SER A 170 3.26 -2.09 9.66
C SER A 170 3.14 -2.53 8.18
N GLU A 171 3.05 -1.57 7.26
CA GLU A 171 2.96 -1.83 5.82
C GLU A 171 4.35 -1.77 5.18
N ARG A 172 4.64 -2.67 4.24
CA ARG A 172 5.90 -2.64 3.49
C ARG A 172 5.85 -1.61 2.38
N ILE A 173 6.70 -0.60 2.43
CA ILE A 173 6.85 0.46 1.43
C ILE A 173 8.04 0.15 0.53
N TYR A 174 7.79 0.09 -0.76
CA TYR A 174 8.78 -0.17 -1.81
C TYR A 174 8.99 1.10 -2.64
N PRO A 175 10.15 1.26 -3.31
CA PRO A 175 10.27 2.21 -4.41
C PRO A 175 9.12 2.04 -5.42
N GLY A 176 8.59 3.15 -5.92
CA GLY A 176 7.36 3.25 -6.73
C GLY A 176 6.06 3.25 -5.93
N SER A 177 6.08 3.04 -4.60
CA SER A 177 4.86 3.12 -3.79
C SER A 177 4.43 4.58 -3.59
N PHE A 178 3.13 4.83 -3.61
CA PHE A 178 2.55 6.10 -3.19
C PHE A 178 2.24 6.06 -1.70
N VAL A 179 2.60 7.12 -1.00
CA VAL A 179 2.49 7.21 0.46
C VAL A 179 2.07 8.59 0.90
N ARG A 180 1.50 8.67 2.10
CA ARG A 180 1.38 9.92 2.82
C ARG A 180 2.62 10.12 3.69
N ALA A 181 3.14 11.33 3.73
CA ALA A 181 4.26 11.74 4.56
C ALA A 181 3.83 12.83 5.56
N ALA A 182 4.33 12.77 6.78
CA ALA A 182 4.20 13.81 7.81
C ALA A 182 5.16 14.99 7.57
N VAL A 183 5.35 15.36 6.31
CA VAL A 183 6.17 16.49 5.86
C VAL A 183 5.33 17.32 4.93
N ARG A 184 5.42 18.64 5.06
CA ARG A 184 4.84 19.54 4.07
C ARG A 184 5.93 19.86 3.04
N ILE A 185 5.66 19.52 1.79
CA ILE A 185 6.54 19.80 0.66
C ILE A 185 5.90 20.96 -0.14
N PRO A 186 6.64 22.05 -0.40
CA PRO A 186 6.14 23.18 -1.19
C PRO A 186 5.97 22.78 -2.66
N SER A 187 5.14 23.51 -3.41
CA SER A 187 4.96 23.27 -4.85
C SER A 187 6.00 24.00 -5.69
N ASP A 188 6.39 23.37 -6.81
CA ASP A 188 7.30 23.87 -7.85
C ASP A 188 6.72 25.06 -8.67
N ALA A 189 5.55 25.59 -8.30
CA ALA A 189 4.94 26.68 -9.04
C ALA A 189 5.64 28.00 -8.69
N ASP A 190 6.34 28.58 -9.67
CA ASP A 190 6.84 29.97 -9.71
C ASP A 190 5.71 31.04 -9.67
N ASP A 191 4.51 30.68 -9.22
CA ASP A 191 3.37 31.58 -9.19
C ASP A 191 3.41 32.38 -7.87
N ASP A 192 3.30 33.71 -7.95
CA ASP A 192 3.20 34.67 -6.83
C ASP A 192 1.98 34.44 -5.89
N GLY A 193 1.34 33.28 -5.99
CA GLY A 193 0.26 32.81 -5.15
C GLY A 193 0.73 32.18 -3.83
N PRO A 194 -0.19 31.91 -2.90
CA PRO A 194 0.15 31.26 -1.63
C PRO A 194 0.72 29.86 -1.89
N LEU A 195 1.91 29.59 -1.35
CA LEU A 195 2.60 28.28 -1.40
C LEU A 195 1.62 27.13 -1.18
N GLN A 196 1.44 26.29 -2.22
CA GLN A 196 0.67 25.05 -2.08
C GLN A 196 1.54 23.99 -1.41
N TRP A 197 0.96 23.31 -0.41
CA TRP A 197 1.65 22.26 0.33
C TRP A 197 0.99 20.91 0.05
N THR A 198 1.79 19.86 -0.10
CA THR A 198 1.29 18.49 -0.15
C THR A 198 1.92 17.60 0.92
N CYS A 199 1.18 16.55 1.29
CA CYS A 199 1.64 15.44 2.11
C CYS A 199 1.61 14.10 1.35
N VAL A 200 1.20 14.12 0.08
CA VAL A 200 1.10 12.94 -0.78
C VAL A 200 2.32 12.88 -1.67
N VAL A 201 3.03 11.76 -1.63
CA VAL A 201 4.29 11.60 -2.37
C VAL A 201 4.42 10.21 -2.98
N ARG A 202 5.12 10.12 -4.10
CA ARG A 202 5.61 8.87 -4.66
C ARG A 202 7.03 8.63 -4.15
N VAL A 203 7.28 7.45 -3.58
CA VAL A 203 8.63 7.04 -3.19
C VAL A 203 9.41 6.68 -4.44
N VAL A 204 10.41 7.48 -4.81
CA VAL A 204 11.28 7.21 -5.95
C VAL A 204 12.35 6.21 -5.56
N HIS A 205 12.99 6.41 -4.40
CA HIS A 205 14.06 5.56 -3.90
C HIS A 205 14.11 5.55 -2.36
N LEU A 206 14.68 4.50 -1.76
CA LEU A 206 14.86 4.36 -0.32
C LEU A 206 16.33 4.14 0.04
N PHE A 207 16.83 4.92 0.99
CA PHE A 207 18.19 4.91 1.49
C PHE A 207 18.21 4.46 2.96
N GLY A 208 19.13 3.56 3.30
CA GLY A 208 19.35 3.03 4.64
C GLY A 208 20.19 3.98 5.48
N ASP A 209 20.90 3.44 6.47
CA ASP A 209 21.77 4.30 7.28
C ASP A 209 22.99 4.80 6.47
N PRO A 210 23.48 6.02 6.74
CA PRO A 210 24.70 6.55 6.15
C PRO A 210 25.93 5.74 6.61
N VAL A 211 26.88 5.53 5.71
CA VAL A 211 28.12 4.77 6.00
C VAL A 211 29.18 5.64 6.69
N SER A 212 29.27 6.91 6.30
CA SER A 212 30.27 7.86 6.81
C SER A 212 29.69 9.27 6.88
N LEU A 213 28.94 9.55 7.95
CA LEU A 213 28.46 10.91 8.24
C LEU A 213 29.36 11.57 9.30
N PRO A 214 29.96 12.74 9.03
CA PRO A 214 30.64 13.53 10.06
C PRO A 214 29.71 13.81 11.26
N GLN A 215 30.26 13.84 12.48
CA GLN A 215 29.45 14.08 13.71
C GLN A 215 28.68 15.41 13.70
N GLN A 216 29.21 16.42 13.00
CA GLN A 216 28.64 17.77 12.90
C GLN A 216 27.50 17.88 11.87
N HIS A 217 27.15 16.81 11.16
CA HIS A 217 26.02 16.86 10.22
C HIS A 217 24.67 17.04 10.92
N PRO A 218 23.68 17.67 10.25
CA PRO A 218 22.32 17.81 10.77
C PRO A 218 21.70 16.46 11.13
N ASP A 219 20.92 16.40 12.20
CA ASP A 219 20.29 15.15 12.67
C ASP A 219 19.39 14.51 11.60
N ARG A 220 18.81 15.32 10.72
CA ARG A 220 18.00 14.87 9.57
C ARG A 220 18.77 13.98 8.59
N ALA A 221 20.09 14.10 8.51
CA ALA A 221 20.96 13.29 7.64
C ALA A 221 21.53 12.04 8.34
N LYS A 222 21.36 11.88 9.66
CA LYS A 222 21.96 10.77 10.43
C LYS A 222 21.19 9.45 10.30
N GLY A 223 19.99 9.47 9.71
CA GLY A 223 19.11 8.32 9.61
C GLY A 223 18.77 7.93 8.17
N PRO A 224 17.94 6.89 8.00
CA PRO A 224 17.52 6.44 6.69
C PRO A 224 16.56 7.44 6.02
N LEU A 225 16.75 7.65 4.72
CA LEU A 225 16.08 8.67 3.91
C LEU A 225 15.24 8.04 2.79
N ALA A 226 14.25 8.78 2.31
CA ALA A 226 13.49 8.46 1.12
C ALA A 226 13.60 9.62 0.13
N LEU A 227 13.94 9.30 -1.13
CA LEU A 227 13.76 10.23 -2.25
C LEU A 227 12.29 10.15 -2.66
N VAL A 228 11.61 11.28 -2.65
CA VAL A 228 10.18 11.34 -2.92
C VAL A 228 9.86 12.41 -3.95
N GLN A 229 8.90 12.11 -4.80
CA GLN A 229 8.31 13.03 -5.76
C GLN A 229 6.95 13.48 -5.20
N PRO A 230 6.71 14.77 -4.98
CA PRO A 230 5.45 15.25 -4.44
C PRO A 230 4.33 15.09 -5.47
N MET A 231 3.09 15.00 -4.99
CA MET A 231 1.92 15.07 -5.84
C MET A 231 0.94 16.11 -5.34
N PHE A 232 0.46 16.97 -6.22
CA PHE A 232 -0.35 18.13 -5.88
C PHE A 232 -1.79 17.93 -6.33
N SER A 233 -2.74 18.39 -5.52
CA SER A 233 -4.15 18.32 -5.91
C SER A 233 -4.45 19.35 -6.99
N VAL A 234 -4.88 18.90 -8.16
CA VAL A 234 -5.21 19.78 -9.29
C VAL A 234 -6.69 20.15 -9.26
N SER A 235 -7.57 19.16 -9.21
CA SER A 235 -9.01 19.37 -9.34
C SER A 235 -9.83 18.18 -8.81
N LEU A 236 -11.13 18.38 -8.67
CA LEU A 236 -12.11 17.30 -8.56
C LEU A 236 -12.70 17.05 -9.95
N ASP A 237 -12.81 15.80 -10.36
CA ASP A 237 -13.53 15.46 -11.60
C ASP A 237 -15.05 15.59 -11.43
N ALA A 238 -15.80 15.36 -12.52
CA ALA A 238 -17.26 15.41 -12.53
C ALA A 238 -17.93 14.38 -11.58
N HIS A 239 -17.16 13.40 -11.08
CA HIS A 239 -17.60 12.37 -10.16
C HIS A 239 -17.14 12.64 -8.71
N GLY A 240 -16.48 13.77 -8.45
CA GLY A 240 -15.96 14.14 -7.14
C GLY A 240 -14.67 13.41 -6.76
N VAL A 241 -14.00 12.78 -7.72
CA VAL A 241 -12.71 12.10 -7.52
C VAL A 241 -11.58 13.09 -7.65
N ARG A 242 -10.62 13.04 -6.73
CA ARG A 242 -9.47 13.97 -6.71
C ARG A 242 -8.42 13.56 -7.72
N LYS A 243 -8.11 14.48 -8.63
CA LYS A 243 -6.96 14.40 -9.53
C LYS A 243 -5.74 15.03 -8.89
N LEU A 244 -4.62 14.33 -9.01
CA LEU A 244 -3.31 14.72 -8.54
C LEU A 244 -2.37 14.89 -9.74
N SER A 245 -1.52 15.90 -9.75
CA SER A 245 -0.39 16.02 -10.69
C SER A 245 0.90 15.57 -10.02
N TYR A 246 1.84 15.08 -10.81
CA TYR A 246 3.20 14.83 -10.34
C TYR A 246 3.96 16.17 -10.26
N GLY A 247 4.71 16.37 -9.18
CA GLY A 247 5.71 17.44 -9.13
C GLY A 247 6.91 17.12 -10.01
N GLN A 248 7.59 18.16 -10.48
CA GLN A 248 8.80 18.04 -11.27
C GLN A 248 10.03 17.82 -10.39
N GLU A 249 10.06 18.41 -9.19
CA GLU A 249 11.17 18.28 -8.27
C GLU A 249 11.08 17.06 -7.35
N ASN A 250 12.24 16.57 -6.92
CA ASN A 250 12.34 15.50 -5.92
C ASN A 250 12.87 16.05 -4.61
N PHE A 251 12.41 15.47 -3.51
CA PHE A 251 12.75 15.89 -2.15
C PHE A 251 13.28 14.70 -1.36
N LEU A 252 14.21 14.96 -0.44
CA LEU A 252 14.62 13.98 0.56
C LEU A 252 13.81 14.16 1.84
N ILE A 253 13.22 13.06 2.33
CA ILE A 253 12.54 13.03 3.64
C ILE A 253 13.08 11.90 4.51
N PRO A 254 13.03 12.02 5.85
CA PRO A 254 13.28 10.89 6.73
C PRO A 254 12.26 9.77 6.50
N ILE A 255 12.70 8.51 6.49
CA ILE A 255 11.78 7.36 6.36
C ILE A 255 10.72 7.33 7.46
N THR A 256 11.06 7.81 8.66
CA THR A 256 10.14 7.92 9.80
C THR A 256 8.99 8.88 9.56
N ALA A 257 9.12 9.77 8.57
CA ALA A 257 8.05 10.66 8.18
C ALA A 257 7.00 9.97 7.30
N ILE A 258 7.25 8.76 6.78
CA ILE A 258 6.28 8.03 5.98
C ILE A 258 5.22 7.41 6.89
N LEU A 259 3.96 7.75 6.66
CA LEU A 259 2.84 7.36 7.50
C LEU A 259 2.21 6.04 7.02
N ASN A 260 1.62 6.06 5.84
CA ASN A 260 0.85 4.94 5.30
C ASN A 260 0.86 4.92 3.77
N LYS A 261 0.60 3.73 3.20
CA LYS A 261 0.40 3.63 1.76
C LYS A 261 -0.95 4.18 1.37
N ILE A 262 -0.97 4.77 0.19
CA ILE A 262 -2.19 5.17 -0.50
C ILE A 262 -2.18 4.57 -1.89
N ASN A 263 -3.37 4.42 -2.47
CA ASN A 263 -3.51 3.91 -3.82
C ASN A 263 -3.78 5.08 -4.75
N ILE A 264 -2.89 5.23 -5.73
CA ILE A 264 -2.98 6.23 -6.77
C ILE A 264 -2.87 5.48 -8.09
N VAL A 265 -3.78 5.79 -9.01
CA VAL A 265 -3.86 5.18 -10.33
C VAL A 265 -3.60 6.27 -11.35
N HIS A 266 -2.74 6.02 -12.32
CA HIS A 266 -2.49 6.96 -13.42
C HIS A 266 -3.78 7.29 -14.18
N ASP A 267 -3.96 8.55 -14.59
CA ASP A 267 -5.13 8.97 -15.37
C ASP A 267 -4.93 8.62 -16.86
N CYS A 268 -4.90 7.31 -17.13
CA CYS A 268 -4.61 6.78 -18.46
C CYS A 268 -5.60 7.25 -19.53
N ALA A 269 -6.82 7.61 -19.12
CA ALA A 269 -7.87 8.07 -20.03
C ALA A 269 -7.56 9.48 -20.55
N THR A 270 -7.07 10.38 -19.67
CA THR A 270 -6.70 11.75 -20.05
C THR A 270 -5.42 11.76 -20.90
N HIS A 271 -4.46 10.90 -20.59
CA HIS A 271 -3.17 10.81 -21.28
C HIS A 271 -3.14 9.80 -22.44
N GLU A 272 -4.31 9.30 -22.86
CA GLU A 272 -4.48 8.38 -23.99
C GLU A 272 -3.48 7.21 -24.02
N CYS A 273 -3.22 6.62 -22.85
CA CYS A 273 -2.17 5.61 -22.70
C CYS A 273 -2.51 4.32 -23.48
N PRO A 274 -1.63 3.87 -24.40
CA PRO A 274 -1.92 2.72 -25.24
C PRO A 274 -1.93 1.41 -24.44
N ILE A 275 -2.82 0.50 -24.82
CA ILE A 275 -2.81 -0.88 -24.30
C ILE A 275 -1.89 -1.71 -25.20
N THR A 276 -0.79 -2.20 -24.64
CA THR A 276 0.24 -2.97 -25.36
C THR A 276 0.29 -4.41 -24.85
N ASN A 277 0.59 -5.37 -25.73
CA ASN A 277 0.73 -6.79 -25.35
C ASN A 277 2.20 -7.15 -25.09
N THR A 278 2.82 -6.42 -24.16
CA THR A 278 4.26 -6.46 -23.88
C THR A 278 4.60 -7.14 -22.56
N ARG A 279 3.65 -7.25 -21.64
CA ARG A 279 3.92 -7.77 -20.30
C ARG A 279 4.11 -9.27 -20.33
N LEU A 280 5.29 -9.76 -19.93
CA LEU A 280 5.49 -11.20 -19.78
C LEU A 280 4.53 -11.78 -18.72
N ARG A 281 3.82 -12.84 -19.09
CA ARG A 281 2.89 -13.53 -18.21
C ARG A 281 3.69 -14.33 -17.18
N ARG A 282 3.22 -14.33 -15.92
CA ARG A 282 3.72 -15.26 -14.91
C ARG A 282 2.74 -16.40 -14.73
N GLN A 283 3.22 -17.62 -14.89
CA GLN A 283 2.49 -18.86 -14.62
C GLN A 283 3.32 -19.69 -13.65
N GLU A 284 2.69 -20.20 -12.59
CA GLU A 284 3.37 -21.05 -11.59
C GLU A 284 4.63 -20.41 -10.96
N ARG A 285 4.63 -19.07 -10.83
CA ARG A 285 5.75 -18.23 -10.33
C ARG A 285 6.94 -18.10 -11.27
N GLU A 286 6.88 -18.69 -12.44
CA GLU A 286 7.87 -18.53 -13.50
C GLU A 286 7.38 -17.52 -14.55
N THR A 287 8.31 -16.78 -15.14
CA THR A 287 8.01 -15.86 -16.24
C THR A 287 8.01 -16.68 -17.52
N VAL A 288 6.87 -16.77 -18.19
CA VAL A 288 6.74 -17.49 -19.46
C VAL A 288 6.89 -16.54 -20.64
N SER A 289 7.21 -17.07 -21.82
CA SER A 289 7.37 -16.29 -23.05
C SER A 289 6.07 -15.66 -23.55
N ALA A 290 4.91 -16.18 -23.12
CA ALA A 290 3.62 -15.60 -23.46
C ALA A 290 3.46 -14.22 -22.83
N THR A 291 2.99 -13.23 -23.60
CA THR A 291 2.69 -11.88 -23.12
C THR A 291 1.22 -11.71 -22.76
N THR A 292 0.93 -10.66 -21.99
CA THR A 292 -0.42 -10.21 -21.66
C THR A 292 -0.53 -8.70 -21.86
N TYR A 293 -1.76 -8.21 -22.01
CA TYR A 293 -2.03 -6.79 -22.19
C TYR A 293 -1.70 -6.02 -20.90
N GLU A 294 -1.00 -4.91 -21.06
CA GLU A 294 -0.79 -3.90 -20.04
C GLU A 294 -1.05 -2.51 -20.61
N VAL A 295 -1.34 -1.56 -19.73
CA VAL A 295 -1.39 -0.15 -20.12
C VAL A 295 0.04 0.36 -20.11
N SER A 296 0.53 0.81 -21.27
CA SER A 296 1.81 1.50 -21.39
C SER A 296 1.56 2.98 -21.16
N HIS A 297 2.01 3.51 -20.02
CA HIS A 297 1.81 4.92 -19.70
C HIS A 297 2.63 5.81 -20.64
N ASN A 298 1.99 6.84 -21.18
CA ASN A 298 2.67 7.88 -21.93
C ASN A 298 3.43 8.77 -20.94
N ILE A 299 4.76 8.70 -20.91
CA ILE A 299 5.61 9.42 -19.94
C ILE A 299 5.97 10.82 -20.46
N ASP A 300 5.76 11.09 -21.75
CA ASP A 300 6.16 12.34 -22.40
C ASP A 300 5.14 13.48 -22.21
N ASP A 301 3.96 13.18 -21.67
CA ASP A 301 2.85 14.12 -21.50
C ASP A 301 2.90 14.78 -20.11
N ASP A 302 3.65 15.88 -19.97
CA ASP A 302 3.84 16.59 -18.70
C ASP A 302 2.90 17.81 -18.58
N PRO A 303 2.21 18.05 -17.45
CA PRO A 303 2.25 17.29 -16.20
C PRO A 303 1.48 15.97 -16.27
N GLN A 304 2.14 14.89 -15.85
CA GLN A 304 1.47 13.63 -15.61
C GLN A 304 0.38 13.81 -14.53
N THR A 305 -0.76 13.17 -14.71
CA THR A 305 -1.87 13.20 -13.75
C THR A 305 -2.28 11.81 -13.30
N ALA A 306 -2.81 11.74 -12.09
CA ALA A 306 -3.25 10.53 -11.46
C ALA A 306 -4.48 10.78 -10.61
N ILE A 307 -5.16 9.70 -10.28
CA ILE A 307 -6.40 9.66 -9.54
C ILE A 307 -6.15 9.01 -8.19
N LEU A 308 -6.53 9.71 -7.12
CA LEU A 308 -6.46 9.18 -5.77
C LEU A 308 -7.61 8.20 -5.54
N ASN A 309 -7.29 6.95 -5.22
CA ASN A 309 -8.27 5.98 -4.73
C ASN A 309 -8.33 6.08 -3.20
N ASP A 310 -9.30 6.87 -2.76
CA ASP A 310 -9.55 7.28 -1.40
C ASP A 310 -10.12 6.13 -0.53
N THR A 311 -10.75 5.12 -1.14
CA THR A 311 -11.38 3.95 -0.47
C THR A 311 -10.42 3.05 0.32
N LEU A 312 -9.10 3.22 0.14
CA LEU A 312 -8.07 2.47 0.86
C LEU A 312 -7.52 3.21 2.08
N CYS A 313 -7.96 4.44 2.34
CA CYS A 313 -7.65 5.13 3.59
C CYS A 313 -8.36 4.43 4.76
N ARG A 314 -7.62 4.12 5.83
CA ARG A 314 -8.15 3.35 6.97
C ARG A 314 -9.05 4.18 7.87
N SER A 315 -8.92 5.51 7.83
CA SER A 315 -9.75 6.43 8.59
C SER A 315 -10.08 7.70 7.80
N GLY A 316 -11.32 8.21 8.00
CA GLY A 316 -11.71 9.52 7.48
C GLY A 316 -10.95 10.68 8.13
N TRP A 317 -10.39 10.47 9.32
CA TRP A 317 -9.49 11.43 9.96
C TRP A 317 -8.19 11.62 9.18
N GLU A 318 -7.59 10.53 8.68
CA GLU A 318 -6.41 10.62 7.80
C GLU A 318 -6.72 11.35 6.49
N MET A 319 -7.95 11.22 6.01
CA MET A 319 -8.44 11.90 4.82
C MET A 319 -8.62 13.40 5.06
N HIS A 320 -8.94 13.85 6.27
CA HIS A 320 -9.18 15.28 6.56
C HIS A 320 -8.02 16.21 6.17
N HIS A 321 -6.77 15.73 6.13
CA HIS A 321 -5.64 16.54 5.64
C HIS A 321 -5.52 16.60 4.11
N MET A 322 -6.21 15.70 3.40
CA MET A 322 -6.26 15.60 1.94
C MET A 322 -7.53 16.21 1.35
N TYR A 323 -8.56 16.44 2.17
CA TYR A 323 -9.77 17.19 1.79
C TYR A 323 -9.71 18.57 2.44
N GLN A 324 -10.16 19.60 1.73
CA GLN A 324 -10.40 20.89 2.36
C GLN A 324 -11.44 20.70 3.47
N VAL A 325 -11.35 21.52 4.53
CA VAL A 325 -12.38 21.58 5.57
C VAL A 325 -13.72 21.73 4.85
N LEU A 326 -14.62 20.75 5.04
CA LEU A 326 -15.98 20.87 4.51
C LEU A 326 -16.52 22.21 5.01
N PRO A 327 -16.99 23.11 4.13
CA PRO A 327 -17.55 24.38 4.56
C PRO A 327 -18.60 24.08 5.63
N ALA A 328 -18.51 24.78 6.76
CA ALA A 328 -19.39 24.57 7.89
C ALA A 328 -20.84 24.58 7.39
N THR A 329 -21.50 23.42 7.49
CA THR A 329 -22.93 23.18 7.22
C THR A 329 -23.48 23.91 5.99
N ARG A 330 -23.58 23.21 4.86
CA ARG A 330 -24.54 23.61 3.81
C ARG A 330 -25.93 23.71 4.44
N SER A 331 -26.64 24.80 4.20
CA SER A 331 -28.00 24.95 4.69
C SER A 331 -28.91 23.89 4.03
N LEU A 332 -30.03 23.55 4.68
CA LEU A 332 -31.01 22.62 4.10
C LEU A 332 -31.47 23.09 2.70
N GLU A 333 -31.52 24.41 2.48
CA GLU A 333 -31.87 25.05 1.21
C GLU A 333 -30.82 24.79 0.11
N ASP A 334 -29.53 24.75 0.46
CA ASP A 334 -28.45 24.45 -0.49
C ASP A 334 -28.48 22.99 -0.95
N VAL A 335 -28.91 22.08 -0.09
CA VAL A 335 -29.09 20.66 -0.43
C VAL A 335 -30.29 20.49 -1.36
N ILE A 336 -31.40 21.16 -1.07
CA ILE A 336 -32.63 21.10 -1.88
C ILE A 336 -32.42 21.68 -3.29
N ARG A 337 -31.58 22.71 -3.45
CA ARG A 337 -31.24 23.26 -4.78
C ARG A 337 -30.32 22.38 -5.63
N SER A 338 -29.70 21.36 -5.03
CA SER A 338 -28.76 20.46 -5.69
C SER A 338 -29.32 19.07 -6.03
N LEU A 339 -30.58 18.82 -5.64
CA LEU A 339 -31.40 17.68 -6.07
C LEU A 339 -32.25 18.08 -7.27
#